data_AF-X1V0Y2-F1
#
_entry.id   AF-X1V0Y2-F1
#
_cell.length_a   1.000
_cell.length_b   1.000
_cell.length_c   1.000
_cell.angle_alpha   90.00
_cell.angle_beta   90.00
_cell.angle_gamma   90.00
#
_symmetry.space_group_name_H-M   'P 1'
#
loop_
_entity.id
_entity.type
_entity.pdbx_description
1 polymer ?
#
loop_
_entity_poly.entity_id
_entity_poly.type
_entity_poly.pdbx_seq_one_letter_code
_entity_poly.pdbx_strand_id
1 'polypeptide(L)'
;MKAETDGEILANHDLEFHHAFADATHNPLITKIAWTVWELFRPSIKESTEYDANHAVQDHRMILDTIKKKDLEKLRDAIYLSFERWKKFVH
;
A
#
# COMPACT_ATOMS: atom_id res chain seq x y z
N MET A 1 -15.39 -8.88 15.13
CA MET A 1 -15.65 -8.75 13.69
C MET A 1 -14.96 -9.90 12.97
N LYS A 2 -15.61 -10.48 11.95
CA LYS A 2 -14.96 -11.44 11.05
C LYS A 2 -13.99 -10.66 10.15
N ALA A 3 -12.82 -11.21 9.84
CA ALA A 3 -11.91 -10.59 8.88
C ALA A 3 -12.56 -10.58 7.48
N GLU A 4 -12.31 -9.52 6.72
CA GLU A 4 -12.73 -9.44 5.32
C GLU A 4 -11.93 -10.44 4.47
N THR A 5 -12.60 -11.06 3.50
CA THR A 5 -12.02 -12.09 2.62
C THR A 5 -12.32 -11.86 1.14
N ASP A 6 -13.18 -10.92 0.80
CA ASP A 6 -13.46 -10.57 -0.60
C ASP A 6 -12.27 -9.81 -1.21
N GLY A 7 -11.69 -10.36 -2.27
CA GLY A 7 -10.50 -9.80 -2.92
C GLY A 7 -10.71 -8.41 -3.51
N GLU A 8 -11.93 -8.08 -3.96
CA GLU A 8 -12.24 -6.75 -4.48
C GLU A 8 -12.30 -5.72 -3.35
N ILE A 9 -12.93 -6.08 -2.23
CA ILE A 9 -12.99 -5.22 -1.05
C ILE A 9 -11.57 -5.01 -0.48
N LEU A 10 -10.76 -6.07 -0.40
CA LEU A 10 -9.39 -5.99 0.09
C LEU A 10 -8.51 -5.12 -0.82
N ALA A 11 -8.61 -5.27 -2.14
CA ALA A 11 -7.89 -4.43 -3.09
C ALA A 11 -8.30 -2.96 -2.98
N ASN A 12 -9.59 -2.67 -2.75
CA ASN A 12 -10.06 -1.31 -2.54
C ASN A 12 -9.50 -0.70 -1.24
N HIS A 13 -9.48 -1.44 -0.14
CA HIS A 13 -8.85 -0.96 1.10
C HIS A 13 -7.35 -0.68 0.93
N ASP A 14 -6.66 -1.51 0.14
CA ASP A 14 -5.24 -1.34 -0.17
C ASP A 14 -4.99 -0.07 -1.01
N LEU A 15 -5.80 0.15 -2.06
CA LEU A 15 -5.79 1.39 -2.86
C LEU A 15 -6.11 2.62 -2.01
N GLU A 16 -7.11 2.56 -1.12
CA GLU A 16 -7.46 3.66 -0.22
C GLU A 16 -6.30 4.04 0.70
N PHE A 17 -5.55 3.06 1.21
CA PHE A 17 -4.35 3.30 2.01
C PHE A 17 -3.29 4.06 1.20
N HIS A 18 -3.03 3.63 -0.03
CA HIS A 18 -2.07 4.28 -0.92
C HIS A 18 -2.49 5.69 -1.35
N HIS A 19 -3.78 5.90 -1.64
CA HIS A 19 -4.35 7.22 -1.93
C HIS A 19 -4.24 8.17 -0.73
N ALA A 20 -4.48 7.69 0.49
CA ALA A 20 -4.36 8.50 1.70
C ALA A 20 -2.95 9.05 1.90
N PHE A 21 -1.90 8.29 1.57
CA PHE A 21 -0.52 8.82 1.60
C PHE A 21 -0.29 9.91 0.57
N ALA A 22 -0.79 9.72 -0.65
CA ALA A 22 -0.65 10.70 -1.70
C ALA A 22 -1.32 12.02 -1.30
N ASP A 23 -2.53 11.94 -0.75
CA ASP A 23 -3.29 13.12 -0.30
C ASP A 23 -2.64 13.83 0.89
N ALA A 24 -2.02 13.07 1.80
CA ALA A 24 -1.28 13.62 2.94
C ALA A 24 -0.05 14.45 2.54
N THR A 25 0.43 14.34 1.28
CA THR A 25 1.51 15.21 0.78
C THR A 25 1.06 16.64 0.52
N HIS A 26 -0.25 16.88 0.42
CA HIS A 26 -0.84 18.16 0.03
C HIS A 26 -0.24 18.74 -1.26
N ASN A 27 0.21 17.86 -2.17
CA ASN A 27 0.85 18.23 -3.42
C ASN A 27 0.05 17.66 -4.61
N PRO A 28 -0.71 18.49 -5.36
CA PRO A 28 -1.56 18.02 -6.45
C PRO A 28 -0.84 17.23 -7.54
N LEU A 29 0.42 17.56 -7.81
CA LEU A 29 1.23 16.82 -8.79
C LEU A 29 1.53 15.41 -8.28
N ILE A 30 1.94 15.28 -7.02
CA ILE A 30 2.24 13.98 -6.40
C ILE A 30 0.97 13.14 -6.28
N THR A 31 -0.15 13.71 -5.85
CA THR A 31 -1.44 13.02 -5.81
C THR A 31 -1.79 12.42 -7.17
N LYS A 32 -1.74 13.23 -8.23
CA LYS A 32 -2.08 12.77 -9.59
C LYS A 32 -1.16 11.65 -10.07
N ILE A 33 0.14 11.77 -9.85
CA ILE A 33 1.11 10.72 -10.25
C ILE A 33 0.84 9.43 -9.47
N ALA A 34 0.73 9.52 -8.15
CA ALA A 34 0.55 8.36 -7.28
C ALA A 34 -0.75 7.61 -7.62
N TRP A 35 -1.88 8.31 -7.72
CA TRP A 35 -3.16 7.69 -8.07
C TRP A 35 -3.09 6.98 -9.43
N THR A 36 -2.48 7.62 -10.44
CA THR A 36 -2.31 7.00 -11.76
C THR A 36 -1.49 5.71 -11.68
N VAL A 37 -0.42 5.70 -10.89
CA VAL A 37 0.42 4.51 -10.68
C VAL A 37 -0.35 3.41 -9.97
N TRP A 38 -1.09 3.74 -8.91
CA TRP A 38 -1.83 2.73 -8.13
C TRP A 38 -3.00 2.13 -8.91
N GLU A 39 -3.71 2.92 -9.71
CA GLU A 39 -4.74 2.41 -10.62
C GLU A 39 -4.16 1.45 -11.67
N LEU A 40 -2.98 1.75 -12.21
CA LEU A 40 -2.29 0.83 -13.14
C LEU A 40 -1.99 -0.52 -12.50
N PHE A 41 -1.60 -0.52 -11.21
CA PHE A 41 -1.25 -1.73 -10.46
C PHE A 41 -2.41 -2.36 -9.70
N ARG A 42 -3.65 -1.90 -9.90
CA ARG A 42 -4.84 -2.49 -9.28
C ARG A 42 -4.95 -4.01 -9.47
N PRO A 43 -4.68 -4.59 -10.66
CA PRO A 43 -4.66 -6.05 -10.83
C PRO A 43 -3.63 -6.74 -9.93
N SER A 44 -2.41 -6.21 -9.87
CA SER A 44 -1.32 -6.69 -9.01
C SER A 44 -1.65 -6.61 -7.52
N ILE A 45 -2.33 -5.53 -7.09
CA ILE A 45 -2.83 -5.34 -5.73
C ILE A 45 -3.85 -6.43 -5.40
N LYS A 46 -4.83 -6.65 -6.27
CA LYS A 46 -5.85 -7.68 -6.08
C LYS A 46 -5.25 -9.08 -5.95
N GLU A 47 -4.34 -9.46 -6.85
CA GLU A 47 -3.65 -10.74 -6.78
C GLU A 47 -2.89 -10.90 -5.45
N SER A 48 -2.16 -9.87 -5.03
CA SER A 48 -1.37 -9.91 -3.80
C SER A 48 -2.21 -10.00 -2.52
N THR A 49 -3.35 -9.31 -2.48
CA THR A 49 -4.26 -9.29 -1.33
C THR A 49 -5.10 -10.56 -1.23
N GLU A 50 -5.46 -11.17 -2.37
CA GLU A 50 -6.07 -12.51 -2.41
C GLU A 50 -5.09 -13.60 -1.97
N TYR A 51 -3.80 -13.44 -2.28
CA TYR A 51 -2.75 -14.36 -1.85
C TYR A 51 -2.49 -14.27 -0.33
N ASP A 52 -2.27 -13.06 0.21
CA ASP A 52 -2.05 -12.86 1.64
C ASP A 52 -2.37 -11.43 2.11
N ALA A 53 -3.65 -11.18 2.40
CA ALA A 53 -4.11 -9.91 2.95
C ALA A 53 -3.49 -9.55 4.31
N ASN A 54 -3.14 -10.54 5.14
CA ASN A 54 -2.55 -10.26 6.45
C ASN A 54 -1.16 -9.66 6.30
N HIS A 55 -0.41 -10.12 5.31
CA HIS A 55 0.91 -9.57 5.01
C HIS A 55 0.82 -8.11 4.55
N ALA A 56 -0.13 -7.77 3.66
CA ALA A 56 -0.38 -6.39 3.25
C ALA A 56 -0.69 -5.47 4.45
N VAL A 57 -1.57 -5.91 5.36
CA VAL A 57 -1.90 -5.15 6.58
C VAL A 57 -0.69 -4.97 7.49
N GLN A 58 0.18 -5.99 7.63
CA GLN A 58 1.41 -5.87 8.43
C GLN A 58 2.36 -4.85 7.85
N ASP A 59 2.54 -4.85 6.54
CA ASP A 59 3.41 -3.92 5.82
C ASP A 59 2.90 -2.48 5.93
N HIS A 60 1.59 -2.29 5.76
CA HIS A 60 0.94 -0.99 5.90
C HIS A 60 1.08 -0.42 7.32
N ARG A 61 0.94 -1.25 8.35
CA ARG A 61 1.17 -0.85 9.75
C ARG A 61 2.61 -0.46 10.01
N MET A 62 3.56 -1.27 9.51
CA MET A 62 4.99 -0.99 9.65
C MET A 62 5.33 0.38 9.04
N ILE A 63 4.88 0.64 7.81
CA ILE A 63 5.09 1.92 7.13
C ILE A 63 4.45 3.07 7.93
N LEU A 64 3.18 2.93 8.33
CA LEU A 64 2.48 3.96 9.09
C LEU A 64 3.17 4.30 10.42
N ASP A 65 3.69 3.30 11.13
CA ASP A 65 4.38 3.51 12.40
C ASP A 65 5.72 4.24 12.21
N THR A 66 6.45 3.98 11.12
CA THR A 66 7.68 4.73 10.80
C THR A 66 7.39 6.19 10.45
N ILE A 67 6.28 6.46 9.74
CA ILE A 67 5.81 7.83 9.45
C ILE A 67 5.47 8.57 10.74
N LYS A 68 4.72 7.94 11.65
CA LYS A 68 4.36 8.54 12.96
C LYS A 68 5.59 8.90 13.79
N LYS A 69 6.64 8.08 13.71
CA LYS A 69 7.93 8.32 14.38
C LYS A 69 8.81 9.36 13.68
N LYS A 70 8.42 9.81 12.47
CA LYS A 70 9.19 10.75 11.63
C LYS A 70 10.63 10.27 11.35
N ASP A 71 10.81 8.96 11.23
CA ASP A 71 12.10 8.32 11.00
C ASP A 71 12.24 8.00 9.50
N LEU A 72 12.88 8.90 8.75
CA LEU A 72 12.96 8.81 7.30
C LEU A 72 13.79 7.61 6.82
N GLU A 73 14.83 7.22 7.56
CA GLU A 73 15.66 6.06 7.19
C GLU A 73 14.84 4.79 7.36
N LYS A 74 14.18 4.61 8.52
CA LYS A 74 13.34 3.44 8.75
C LYS A 74 12.11 3.40 7.83
N LEU A 75 11.56 4.55 7.48
CA LEU A 75 10.47 4.62 6.51
C LEU A 75 10.93 4.10 5.15
N ARG A 76 12.09 4.54 4.67
CA ARG A 76 12.65 4.06 3.41
C ARG A 76 12.86 2.55 3.45
N ASP A 77 13.45 2.03 4.52
CA ASP A 77 13.70 0.60 4.66
C ASP A 77 12.40 -0.21 4.73
N ALA A 78 11.37 0.29 5.43
CA ALA A 78 10.05 -0.31 5.50
C ALA A 78 9.36 -0.39 4.13
N ILE A 79 9.47 0.68 3.32
CA ILE A 79 8.94 0.70 1.95
C ILE A 79 9.66 -0.32 1.06
N TYR A 80 10.99 -0.37 1.09
CA TYR A 80 11.75 -1.34 0.30
C TYR A 80 11.42 -2.78 0.70
N LEU A 81 11.33 -3.05 2.00
CA LEU A 81 11.01 -4.37 2.49
C LEU A 81 9.59 -4.81 2.07
N SER A 82 8.61 -3.90 2.10
CA SER A 82 7.27 -4.16 1.57
C SER A 82 7.31 -4.43 0.07
N PHE A 83 8.00 -3.60 -0.69
CA PHE A 83 8.14 -3.75 -2.14
C PHE A 83 8.82 -5.07 -2.53
N GLU A 84 9.87 -5.50 -1.83
CA GLU A 84 10.57 -6.76 -2.10
C GLU A 84 9.66 -7.99 -1.99
N ARG A 85 8.61 -7.93 -1.17
CA ARG A 85 7.60 -8.98 -1.07
C ARG A 85 6.52 -8.86 -2.12
N TRP A 86 6.11 -7.63 -2.42
CA TRP A 86 5.05 -7.34 -3.37
C TRP A 86 5.49 -7.53 -4.84
N LYS A 87 6.76 -7.27 -5.17
CA LYS A 87 7.28 -7.26 -6.55
C LYS A 87 7.04 -8.53 -7.37
N LYS A 88 6.81 -9.67 -6.71
CA LYS A 88 6.48 -10.94 -7.38
C LYS A 88 5.09 -10.95 -8.04
N PHE A 89 4.21 -10.03 -7.62
CA PHE A 89 2.86 -9.85 -8.17
C PHE A 89 2.80 -8.72 -9.20
N VAL A 90 3.87 -7.95 -9.39
CA VAL A 90 3.88 -6.78 -10.28
C VAL A 90 3.92 -7.25 -11.74
N HIS A 91 2.86 -6.92 -12.47
CA HIS A 91 2.71 -7.14 -13.91
C HIS A 91 2.04 -5.94 -14.60
#